data_AF-A0A9P0PE28-F1
#
_entry.id   AF-A0A9P0PE28-F1
#
_cell.length_a   1.000
_cell.length_b   1.000
_cell.length_c   1.000
_cell.angle_alpha   90.00
_cell.angle_beta   90.00
_cell.angle_gamma   90.00
#
_symmetry.space_group_name_H-M   'P 1'
#
loop_
_entity.id
_entity.type
_entity.pdbx_description
1 polymer ?
#
loop_
_entity_poly.entity_id
_entity_poly.type
_entity_poly.pdbx_seq_one_letter_code
_entity_poly.pdbx_strand_id
1 'polypeptide(L)'
;MNIALITLIFSGCVSFALPISTSSGRVVCYYGSWSTYRNGIGKFTASDIDPTLCTHAIYCFIGLNPDGTVKVMDPYLDFDLGNIKRFNAMKEVNPSLKTLVAIGGWNEGSQKYSAVAASPSLRNTFVQSALKFVLDQGFDGFDLDWEYPARRGGSPTDKVNYVTLIKELKSAFEEHGLLLSAAVSATGETIDTSYNVTALSQYLDMINVMSYDLHGSWDKVTGHNAPLYPSNLDNTADSKELNLVSCAEAWLSRGASRSKLNLGLAFYGRSFTLSDAQNNGLGAPISAPGLPGRYSGESGMLTYYEIVEHLTTNEWTYRWDSEQEVPHIYKSNQWIGFDDANSIAKKVKYAKDEQLGGVMVWSVESDDFSGLSGIKYPLLRAAYQMAKGSSGVENWVSEVVAGRFCKCFIFIISDMDRSSITMMASTPQYHRQPLLCHLQPLQLTHHILQANQQRIHQRPLRMLHQQPRLNCVQEAALSEILMTVECFIIVPLMVLLSEHTNSFVKMGRFLTRRLSPAIGLIW
;
A
#
# COMPACT_ATOMS: atom_id res chain seq x y z
N MET A 1 -25.95 -76.61 -17.47
CA MET A 1 -26.32 -76.30 -16.09
C MET A 1 -25.35 -75.23 -15.58
N ASN A 2 -25.80 -73.97 -15.63
CA ASN A 2 -25.48 -72.81 -14.80
C ASN A 2 -24.08 -72.57 -14.17
N ILE A 3 -23.56 -71.37 -14.51
CA ILE A 3 -23.05 -70.28 -13.65
C ILE A 3 -21.61 -70.38 -13.09
N ALA A 4 -20.71 -69.54 -13.62
CA ALA A 4 -20.23 -68.32 -12.94
C ALA A 4 -19.06 -67.68 -13.73
N LEU A 5 -19.34 -66.58 -14.44
CA LEU A 5 -18.33 -65.67 -14.98
C LEU A 5 -18.24 -64.47 -14.02
N ILE A 6 -17.16 -64.37 -13.25
CA ILE A 6 -16.89 -63.18 -12.42
C ILE A 6 -16.04 -62.24 -13.27
N THR A 7 -16.68 -61.22 -13.83
CA THR A 7 -16.02 -60.11 -14.50
C THR A 7 -15.64 -59.07 -13.44
N LEU A 8 -14.34 -58.94 -13.16
CA LEU A 8 -13.78 -57.88 -12.33
C LEU A 8 -13.77 -56.57 -13.14
N ILE A 9 -14.70 -55.68 -12.84
CA ILE A 9 -14.72 -54.31 -13.34
C ILE A 9 -13.69 -53.52 -12.51
N PHE A 10 -12.51 -53.28 -13.07
CA PHE A 10 -11.60 -52.26 -12.56
C PHE A 10 -12.17 -50.88 -12.92
N SER A 11 -12.91 -50.28 -11.99
CA SER A 11 -13.25 -48.87 -12.06
C SER A 11 -11.99 -48.06 -11.69
N GLY A 12 -11.24 -47.67 -12.71
CA GLY A 12 -10.16 -46.71 -12.57
C GLY A 12 -10.76 -45.33 -12.25
N CYS A 13 -10.79 -44.96 -10.97
CA CYS A 13 -10.91 -43.57 -10.57
C CYS A 13 -9.65 -42.84 -11.05
N VAL A 14 -9.70 -42.27 -12.25
CA VAL A 14 -8.79 -41.20 -12.65
C VAL A 14 -9.19 -39.99 -11.81
N SER A 15 -8.52 -39.82 -10.67
CA SER A 15 -8.57 -38.57 -9.93
C SER A 15 -7.97 -37.49 -10.84
N PHE A 16 -8.83 -36.73 -11.51
CA PHE A 16 -8.47 -35.42 -12.03
C PHE A 16 -8.12 -34.55 -10.83
N ALA A 17 -6.84 -34.55 -10.46
CA ALA A 17 -6.29 -33.47 -9.68
C ALA A 17 -6.37 -32.22 -10.57
N LEU A 18 -7.43 -31.43 -10.38
CA LEU A 18 -7.46 -30.07 -10.90
C LEU A 18 -6.18 -29.40 -10.38
N PRO A 19 -5.34 -28.81 -11.24
CA PRO A 19 -4.20 -28.05 -10.76
C PRO A 19 -4.77 -26.99 -9.83
N ILE A 20 -4.44 -27.09 -8.54
CA ILE A 20 -4.65 -26.00 -7.60
C ILE A 20 -3.78 -24.88 -8.14
N SER A 21 -4.39 -23.95 -8.87
CA SER A 21 -3.77 -22.70 -9.27
C SER A 21 -3.53 -21.94 -7.98
N THR A 22 -2.39 -22.19 -7.34
CA THR A 22 -1.89 -21.37 -6.24
C THR A 22 -1.85 -19.94 -6.77
N SER A 23 -2.55 -19.02 -6.10
CA SER A 23 -2.43 -17.57 -6.37
C SER A 23 -0.96 -17.26 -6.56
N SER A 24 -0.60 -16.65 -7.71
CA SER A 24 0.82 -16.43 -8.05
C SER A 24 1.52 -15.46 -7.08
N GLY A 25 0.77 -14.80 -6.18
CA GLY A 25 1.31 -13.86 -5.21
C GLY A 25 2.18 -12.81 -5.89
N ARG A 26 1.74 -12.33 -7.07
CA ARG A 26 2.47 -11.33 -7.86
C ARG A 26 2.36 -9.97 -7.17
N VAL A 27 3.47 -9.26 -7.16
CA VAL A 27 3.56 -7.85 -6.81
C VAL A 27 4.19 -7.16 -8.02
N VAL A 28 3.37 -6.37 -8.72
CA VAL A 28 3.72 -5.68 -9.96
C VAL A 28 3.97 -4.20 -9.64
N CYS A 29 5.20 -3.75 -9.80
CA CYS A 29 5.66 -2.45 -9.32
C CYS A 29 5.84 -1.46 -10.47
N TYR A 30 5.02 -0.42 -10.55
CA TYR A 30 5.23 0.66 -11.53
C TYR A 30 6.25 1.66 -11.01
N TYR A 31 7.17 2.09 -11.88
CA TYR A 31 8.20 3.09 -11.62
C TYR A 31 8.06 4.27 -12.58
N GLY A 32 7.65 5.43 -12.05
CA GLY A 32 7.62 6.68 -12.80
C GLY A 32 9.01 7.26 -13.02
N SER A 33 9.56 7.15 -14.21
CA SER A 33 10.93 7.58 -14.56
C SER A 33 11.19 9.07 -14.27
N TRP A 34 10.16 9.92 -14.38
CA TRP A 34 10.24 11.36 -14.10
C TRP A 34 10.56 11.68 -12.63
N SER A 35 10.40 10.73 -11.70
CA SER A 35 10.74 10.91 -10.30
C SER A 35 12.22 11.18 -10.03
N THR A 36 13.10 10.92 -11.01
CA THR A 36 14.52 11.31 -10.96
C THR A 36 14.73 12.82 -10.85
N TYR A 37 13.75 13.61 -11.30
CA TYR A 37 13.80 15.07 -11.32
C TYR A 37 13.15 15.73 -10.11
N ARG A 38 12.54 14.96 -9.20
CA ARG A 38 12.09 15.49 -7.91
C ARG A 38 13.29 15.97 -7.10
N ASN A 39 13.06 16.97 -6.26
CA ASN A 39 14.10 17.56 -5.42
C ASN A 39 14.17 16.89 -4.05
N GLY A 40 15.32 17.03 -3.38
CA GLY A 40 15.50 16.60 -1.99
C GLY A 40 15.18 15.12 -1.78
N ILE A 41 14.43 14.82 -0.72
CA ILE A 41 14.04 13.44 -0.36
C ILE A 41 13.07 12.79 -1.36
N GLY A 42 12.45 13.56 -2.26
CA GLY A 42 11.56 13.02 -3.28
C GLY A 42 12.28 12.48 -4.51
N LYS A 43 13.59 12.76 -4.66
CA LYS A 43 14.40 12.27 -5.79
C LYS A 43 14.49 10.75 -5.73
N PHE A 44 14.04 10.09 -6.79
CA PHE A 44 14.03 8.63 -6.88
C PHE A 44 14.52 8.16 -8.26
N THR A 45 15.40 7.16 -8.28
CA THR A 45 16.02 6.63 -9.49
C THR A 45 15.79 5.13 -9.60
N ALA A 46 16.06 4.55 -10.78
CA ALA A 46 15.99 3.11 -10.95
C ALA A 46 16.89 2.33 -9.96
N SER A 47 17.96 2.95 -9.47
CA SER A 47 18.87 2.35 -8.48
C SER A 47 18.34 2.35 -7.05
N ASP A 48 17.29 3.11 -6.76
CA ASP A 48 16.68 3.13 -5.43
C ASP A 48 15.76 1.93 -5.23
N ILE A 49 15.13 1.42 -6.30
CA ILE A 49 14.20 0.28 -6.26
C ILE A 49 14.86 -0.95 -5.60
N ASP A 50 14.23 -1.50 -4.57
CA ASP A 50 14.61 -2.79 -3.99
C ASP A 50 14.06 -3.93 -4.86
N PRO A 51 14.92 -4.64 -5.63
CA PRO A 51 14.46 -5.65 -6.60
C PRO A 51 13.93 -6.92 -5.93
N THR A 52 14.05 -7.04 -4.60
CA THR A 52 13.55 -8.19 -3.84
C THR A 52 12.09 -8.03 -3.40
N LEU A 53 11.56 -6.80 -3.44
CA LEU A 53 10.20 -6.48 -3.02
C LEU A 53 9.17 -6.48 -4.16
N CYS A 54 9.60 -6.82 -5.38
CA CYS A 54 8.75 -6.90 -6.57
C CYS A 54 8.94 -8.24 -7.26
N THR A 55 7.87 -8.75 -7.87
CA THR A 55 7.97 -9.91 -8.80
C THR A 55 8.11 -9.45 -10.24
N HIS A 56 7.47 -8.32 -10.55
CA HIS A 56 7.52 -7.64 -11.83
C HIS A 56 7.75 -6.16 -11.55
N ALA A 57 8.62 -5.51 -12.33
CA ALA A 57 8.81 -4.07 -12.30
C ALA A 57 8.50 -3.50 -13.69
N ILE A 58 7.74 -2.41 -13.76
CA ILE A 58 7.28 -1.80 -15.00
C ILE A 58 7.84 -0.37 -15.10
N TYR A 59 8.61 -0.11 -16.16
CA TYR A 59 9.22 1.19 -16.44
C TYR A 59 8.22 2.12 -17.14
N CYS A 60 7.95 3.27 -16.54
CA CYS A 60 6.95 4.23 -17.02
C CYS A 60 7.60 5.57 -17.40
N PHE A 61 7.41 6.11 -18.60
CA PHE A 61 6.71 5.53 -19.75
C PHE A 61 7.52 5.79 -21.02
N ILE A 62 7.30 4.95 -22.02
CA ILE A 62 7.46 5.31 -23.42
C ILE A 62 6.12 5.82 -23.97
N GLY A 63 6.15 6.50 -25.11
CA GLY A 63 4.96 7.04 -25.76
C GLY A 63 4.72 6.45 -27.14
N LEU A 64 3.63 6.90 -27.77
CA LEU A 64 3.24 6.53 -29.13
C LEU A 64 3.30 7.73 -30.07
N ASN A 65 3.91 7.56 -31.25
CA ASN A 65 3.82 8.51 -32.35
C ASN A 65 2.60 8.24 -33.24
N PRO A 66 2.04 9.26 -33.92
CA PRO A 66 0.90 9.08 -34.83
C PRO A 66 1.15 8.13 -36.01
N ASP A 67 2.41 7.89 -36.38
CA ASP A 67 2.80 6.92 -37.42
C ASP A 67 2.86 5.47 -36.92
N GLY A 68 2.52 5.24 -35.66
CA GLY A 68 2.56 3.93 -35.01
C GLY A 68 3.89 3.60 -34.35
N THR A 69 4.94 4.41 -34.48
CA THR A 69 6.24 4.09 -33.86
C THR A 69 6.25 4.38 -32.36
N VAL A 70 7.06 3.61 -31.62
CA VAL A 70 7.37 3.90 -30.20
C VAL A 70 8.16 5.20 -30.11
N LYS A 71 7.77 6.05 -29.18
CA LYS A 71 8.42 7.31 -28.83
C LYS A 71 9.14 7.17 -27.49
N VAL A 72 10.43 7.46 -27.45
CA VAL A 72 11.15 7.63 -26.18
C VAL A 72 10.83 9.02 -25.63
N MET A 73 10.29 9.08 -24.42
CA MET A 73 9.79 10.33 -23.84
C MET A 73 10.92 11.22 -23.32
N ASP A 74 11.97 10.63 -22.76
CA ASP A 74 13.14 11.33 -22.25
C ASP A 74 14.44 10.62 -22.67
N PRO A 75 14.92 10.82 -23.92
CA PRO A 75 16.13 10.17 -24.41
C PRO A 75 17.38 10.47 -23.58
N TYR A 76 17.46 11.66 -22.96
CA TYR A 76 18.58 12.05 -22.12
C TYR A 76 18.64 11.20 -20.86
N LEU A 77 17.52 11.03 -20.15
CA LEU A 77 17.47 10.13 -19.00
C LEU A 77 17.65 8.66 -19.41
N ASP A 78 16.89 8.24 -20.41
CA ASP A 78 16.74 6.83 -20.77
C ASP A 78 18.05 6.24 -21.33
N PHE A 79 18.76 7.01 -22.19
CA PHE A 79 19.96 6.55 -22.90
C PHE A 79 21.24 7.25 -22.45
N ASP A 80 21.29 8.58 -22.46
CA ASP A 80 22.55 9.30 -22.15
C ASP A 80 22.96 9.08 -20.70
N LEU A 81 21.99 9.13 -19.78
CA LEU A 81 22.18 8.75 -18.39
C LEU A 81 21.98 7.25 -18.17
N GLY A 82 21.44 6.49 -19.12
CA GLY A 82 21.32 5.04 -19.04
C GLY A 82 20.31 4.51 -18.02
N ASN A 83 19.20 5.22 -17.78
CA ASN A 83 18.21 4.83 -16.77
C ASN A 83 17.53 3.49 -17.09
N ILE A 84 17.18 3.24 -18.36
CA ILE A 84 16.60 1.95 -18.79
C ILE A 84 17.57 0.80 -18.52
N LYS A 85 18.86 0.99 -18.82
CA LYS A 85 19.89 -0.01 -18.55
C LYS A 85 20.00 -0.33 -17.06
N ARG A 86 19.99 0.69 -16.18
CA ARG A 86 20.00 0.49 -14.73
C ARG A 86 18.75 -0.24 -14.24
N PHE A 87 17.59 0.10 -14.78
CA PHE A 87 16.34 -0.56 -14.45
C PHE A 87 16.38 -2.06 -14.78
N ASN A 88 16.85 -2.43 -15.98
CA ASN A 88 16.97 -3.84 -16.37
C ASN A 88 18.08 -4.59 -15.60
N ALA A 89 19.12 -3.90 -15.15
CA ALA A 89 20.19 -4.49 -14.32
C ALA A 89 19.71 -4.98 -12.94
N MET A 90 18.51 -4.57 -12.48
CA MET A 90 17.90 -5.14 -11.27
C MET A 90 17.76 -6.67 -11.31
N LYS A 91 17.67 -7.25 -12.52
CA LYS A 91 17.62 -8.71 -12.73
C LYS A 91 18.94 -9.41 -12.36
N GLU A 92 20.05 -8.68 -12.31
CA GLU A 92 21.33 -9.22 -11.85
C GLU A 92 21.33 -9.45 -10.33
N VAL A 93 20.56 -8.64 -9.58
CA VAL A 93 20.38 -8.80 -8.13
C VAL A 93 19.29 -9.83 -7.81
N ASN A 94 18.18 -9.79 -8.56
CA ASN A 94 17.11 -10.78 -8.45
C ASN A 94 16.81 -11.41 -9.82
N PRO A 95 17.42 -12.56 -10.17
CA PRO A 95 17.21 -13.22 -11.46
C PRO A 95 15.77 -13.69 -11.74
N SER A 96 14.92 -13.73 -10.71
CA SER A 96 13.49 -14.07 -10.86
C SER A 96 12.62 -12.87 -11.20
N LEU A 97 13.12 -11.64 -11.02
CA LEU A 97 12.41 -10.41 -11.35
C LEU A 97 12.19 -10.33 -12.86
N LYS A 98 10.97 -9.93 -13.24
CA LYS A 98 10.63 -9.58 -14.63
C LYS A 98 10.56 -8.08 -14.78
N THR A 99 11.21 -7.53 -15.80
CA THR A 99 11.14 -6.11 -16.13
C THR A 99 10.32 -5.90 -17.39
N LEU A 100 9.31 -5.03 -17.33
CA LEU A 100 8.50 -4.65 -18.48
C LEU A 100 8.65 -3.14 -18.72
N VAL A 101 8.31 -2.70 -19.92
CA VAL A 101 8.15 -1.28 -20.25
C VAL A 101 6.69 -0.97 -20.53
N ALA A 102 6.17 0.12 -19.97
CA ALA A 102 4.82 0.59 -20.22
C ALA A 102 4.79 1.70 -21.26
N ILE A 103 3.82 1.62 -22.18
CA ILE A 103 3.47 2.70 -23.10
C ILE A 103 2.15 3.35 -22.68
N GLY A 104 2.08 4.68 -22.74
CA GLY A 104 0.84 5.42 -22.50
C GLY A 104 0.83 6.21 -21.19
N GLY A 105 -0.15 5.94 -20.36
CA GLY A 105 -0.47 6.73 -19.18
C GLY A 105 -1.26 8.00 -19.49
N TRP A 106 -1.87 8.57 -18.45
CA TRP A 106 -2.81 9.69 -18.53
C TRP A 106 -2.37 10.82 -19.48
N ASN A 107 -1.12 11.28 -19.38
CA ASN A 107 -0.61 12.44 -20.12
C ASN A 107 -0.39 12.19 -21.61
N GLU A 108 -0.32 10.94 -22.06
CA GLU A 108 -0.18 10.60 -23.49
C GLU A 108 -1.51 10.75 -24.26
N GLY A 109 -2.64 10.81 -23.57
CA GLY A 109 -3.96 10.97 -24.18
C GLY A 109 -4.49 9.69 -24.86
N SER A 110 -5.60 9.82 -25.58
CA SER A 110 -6.27 8.67 -26.23
C SER A 110 -6.33 8.76 -27.76
N GLN A 111 -6.38 9.97 -28.33
CA GLN A 111 -6.64 10.19 -29.76
C GLN A 111 -5.67 9.45 -30.70
N LYS A 112 -4.36 9.50 -30.41
CA LYS A 112 -3.34 8.84 -31.22
C LYS A 112 -3.41 7.31 -31.10
N TYR A 113 -3.74 6.79 -29.92
CA TYR A 113 -3.95 5.36 -29.71
C TYR A 113 -5.17 4.87 -30.50
N SER A 114 -6.27 5.62 -30.49
CA SER A 114 -7.46 5.33 -31.29
C SER A 114 -7.14 5.30 -32.79
N ALA A 115 -6.42 6.31 -33.31
CA ALA A 115 -6.04 6.39 -34.71
C ALA A 115 -5.13 5.23 -35.15
N VAL A 116 -4.10 4.90 -34.35
CA VAL A 116 -3.19 3.78 -34.62
C VAL A 116 -3.94 2.45 -34.55
N ALA A 117 -4.75 2.23 -33.51
CA ALA A 117 -5.52 1.00 -33.33
C ALA A 117 -6.54 0.77 -34.47
N ALA A 118 -7.09 1.83 -35.06
CA ALA A 118 -8.05 1.73 -36.15
C ALA A 118 -7.44 1.29 -37.49
N SER A 119 -6.13 1.49 -37.71
CA SER A 119 -5.48 1.20 -38.98
C SER A 119 -4.63 -0.08 -38.93
N PRO A 120 -4.92 -1.12 -39.73
CA PRO A 120 -4.10 -2.33 -39.76
C PRO A 120 -2.61 -2.08 -40.07
N SER A 121 -2.30 -1.12 -40.94
CA SER A 121 -0.91 -0.78 -41.25
C SER A 121 -0.21 -0.11 -40.07
N LEU A 122 -0.86 0.84 -39.40
CA LEU A 122 -0.29 1.52 -38.23
C LEU A 122 -0.18 0.59 -37.03
N ARG A 123 -1.16 -0.29 -36.81
CA ARG A 123 -1.04 -1.34 -35.79
C ARG A 123 0.14 -2.24 -36.05
N ASN A 124 0.35 -2.70 -37.29
CA ASN A 124 1.52 -3.51 -37.62
C ASN A 124 2.83 -2.74 -37.36
N THR A 125 2.92 -1.46 -37.76
CA THR A 125 4.08 -0.61 -37.43
C THR A 125 4.31 -0.54 -35.92
N PHE A 126 3.24 -0.36 -35.15
CA PHE A 126 3.32 -0.30 -33.69
C PHE A 126 3.77 -1.61 -33.06
N VAL A 127 3.17 -2.74 -33.44
CA VAL A 127 3.56 -4.07 -32.95
C VAL A 127 5.04 -4.33 -33.21
N GLN A 128 5.52 -4.06 -34.42
CA GLN A 128 6.93 -4.25 -34.78
C GLN A 128 7.86 -3.28 -34.04
N SER A 129 7.46 -2.03 -33.90
CA SER A 129 8.24 -1.02 -33.17
C SER A 129 8.32 -1.33 -31.68
N ALA A 130 7.24 -1.81 -31.07
CA ALA A 130 7.19 -2.22 -29.67
C ALA A 130 8.05 -3.47 -29.43
N LEU A 131 7.90 -4.51 -30.26
CA LEU A 131 8.74 -5.71 -30.20
C LEU A 131 10.22 -5.36 -30.28
N LYS A 132 10.60 -4.55 -31.27
CA LYS A 132 11.98 -4.10 -31.44
C LYS A 132 12.49 -3.38 -30.20
N PHE A 133 11.72 -2.45 -29.64
CA PHE A 133 12.13 -1.72 -28.44
C PHE A 133 12.32 -2.64 -27.24
N VAL A 134 11.38 -3.56 -26.99
CA VAL A 134 11.44 -4.52 -25.87
C VAL A 134 12.71 -5.38 -25.97
N LEU A 135 13.00 -5.94 -27.16
CA LEU A 135 14.17 -6.77 -27.40
C LEU A 135 15.48 -5.98 -27.30
N ASP A 136 15.58 -4.84 -27.99
CA ASP A 136 16.79 -4.02 -28.03
C ASP A 136 17.20 -3.52 -26.63
N GLN A 137 16.22 -3.21 -25.78
CA GLN A 137 16.45 -2.68 -24.44
C GLN A 137 16.55 -3.76 -23.35
N GLY A 138 16.28 -5.03 -23.67
CA GLY A 138 16.42 -6.16 -22.75
C GLY A 138 15.29 -6.30 -21.71
N PHE A 139 14.08 -5.86 -22.06
CA PHE A 139 12.88 -6.08 -21.24
C PHE A 139 12.32 -7.50 -21.45
N ASP A 140 11.66 -8.04 -20.42
CA ASP A 140 10.99 -9.34 -20.45
C ASP A 140 9.53 -9.24 -20.91
N GLY A 141 9.05 -8.05 -21.23
CA GLY A 141 7.69 -7.82 -21.70
C GLY A 141 7.31 -6.36 -21.82
N PHE A 142 6.01 -6.15 -22.04
CA PHE A 142 5.42 -4.87 -22.37
C PHE A 142 4.09 -4.70 -21.65
N ASP A 143 3.81 -3.48 -21.23
CA ASP A 143 2.55 -3.09 -20.61
C ASP A 143 1.85 -2.01 -21.44
N LEU A 144 0.58 -2.22 -21.75
CA LEU A 144 -0.22 -1.27 -22.52
C LEU A 144 -1.14 -0.47 -21.57
N ASP A 145 -0.87 0.83 -21.44
CA ASP A 145 -1.62 1.75 -20.59
C ASP A 145 -2.32 2.83 -21.44
N TRP A 146 -3.21 2.40 -22.34
CA TRP A 146 -4.04 3.31 -23.11
C TRP A 146 -5.20 3.80 -22.25
N GLU A 147 -5.19 5.10 -21.91
CA GLU A 147 -6.23 5.74 -21.10
C GLU A 147 -7.15 6.68 -21.92
N TYR A 148 -8.34 6.27 -22.35
CA TYR A 148 -8.86 4.90 -22.44
C TYR A 148 -9.46 4.68 -23.84
N PRO A 149 -9.51 3.43 -24.35
CA PRO A 149 -10.29 3.11 -25.55
C PRO A 149 -11.69 3.72 -25.47
N ALA A 150 -12.16 4.38 -26.53
CA ALA A 150 -13.48 5.03 -26.61
C ALA A 150 -13.74 6.18 -25.62
N ARG A 151 -12.72 6.65 -24.89
CA ARG A 151 -12.79 7.83 -23.99
C ARG A 151 -11.69 8.83 -24.38
N ARG A 152 -11.77 10.06 -23.82
CA ARG A 152 -10.72 11.10 -23.95
C ARG A 152 -10.32 11.42 -25.40
N GLY A 153 -11.30 11.42 -26.30
CA GLY A 153 -11.11 11.64 -27.74
C GLY A 153 -10.96 10.37 -28.58
N GLY A 154 -11.19 9.20 -27.99
CA GLY A 154 -11.32 7.93 -28.71
C GLY A 154 -12.68 7.74 -29.39
N SER A 155 -12.83 6.62 -30.10
CA SER A 155 -14.01 6.19 -30.86
C SER A 155 -14.65 4.95 -30.24
N PRO A 156 -15.98 4.73 -30.33
CA PRO A 156 -16.61 3.47 -29.89
C PRO A 156 -16.01 2.20 -30.53
N THR A 157 -15.46 2.31 -31.74
CA THR A 157 -14.77 1.20 -32.42
C THR A 157 -13.47 0.78 -31.73
N ASP A 158 -12.92 1.62 -30.85
CA ASP A 158 -11.72 1.33 -30.08
C ASP A 158 -11.87 0.07 -29.25
N LYS A 159 -13.07 -0.25 -28.74
CA LYS A 159 -13.30 -1.48 -27.98
C LYS A 159 -12.92 -2.75 -28.77
N VAL A 160 -13.20 -2.77 -30.07
CA VAL A 160 -12.86 -3.89 -30.96
C VAL A 160 -11.41 -3.78 -31.45
N ASN A 161 -10.97 -2.57 -31.77
CA ASN A 161 -9.60 -2.33 -32.24
C ASN A 161 -8.56 -2.64 -31.15
N TYR A 162 -8.89 -2.38 -29.88
CA TYR A 162 -8.03 -2.66 -28.74
C TYR A 162 -7.79 -4.17 -28.58
N VAL A 163 -8.83 -4.98 -28.72
CA VAL A 163 -8.70 -6.45 -28.74
C VAL A 163 -7.82 -6.91 -29.91
N THR A 164 -8.03 -6.33 -31.09
CA THR A 164 -7.25 -6.66 -32.29
C THR A 164 -5.78 -6.33 -32.09
N LEU A 165 -5.48 -5.16 -31.53
CA LEU A 165 -4.13 -4.73 -31.21
C LEU A 165 -3.47 -5.64 -30.17
N ILE A 166 -4.16 -5.94 -29.06
CA ILE A 166 -3.64 -6.85 -28.01
C ILE A 166 -3.36 -8.24 -28.57
N LYS A 167 -4.22 -8.75 -29.46
CA LYS A 167 -4.01 -10.02 -30.14
C LYS A 167 -2.76 -10.00 -31.03
N GLU A 168 -2.59 -8.95 -31.85
CA GLU A 168 -1.44 -8.80 -32.73
C GLU A 168 -0.13 -8.65 -31.92
N LEU A 169 -0.15 -7.90 -30.81
CA LEU A 169 0.98 -7.83 -29.86
C LEU A 169 1.30 -9.19 -29.23
N LYS A 170 0.28 -9.91 -28.74
CA LYS A 170 0.49 -11.23 -28.12
C LYS A 170 1.14 -12.21 -29.10
N SER A 171 0.64 -12.28 -30.33
CA SER A 171 1.22 -13.14 -31.36
C SER A 171 2.70 -12.81 -31.62
N ALA A 172 3.04 -11.53 -31.72
CA ALA A 172 4.43 -11.12 -31.95
C ALA A 172 5.34 -11.39 -30.75
N PHE A 173 4.84 -11.30 -29.52
CA PHE A 173 5.62 -11.47 -28.30
C PHE A 173 5.79 -12.92 -27.86
N GLU A 174 4.82 -13.78 -28.18
CA GLU A 174 4.83 -15.20 -27.83
C GLU A 174 6.02 -15.95 -28.46
N GLU A 175 6.39 -15.61 -29.70
CA GLU A 175 7.57 -16.18 -30.39
C GLU A 175 8.89 -15.91 -29.66
N HIS A 176 8.93 -14.87 -28.82
CA HIS A 176 10.09 -14.45 -28.06
C HIS A 176 9.97 -14.73 -26.55
N GLY A 177 8.88 -15.37 -26.11
CA GLY A 177 8.61 -15.62 -24.70
C GLY A 177 8.40 -14.35 -23.86
N LEU A 178 7.99 -13.25 -24.50
CA LEU A 178 7.78 -11.96 -23.85
C LEU A 178 6.38 -11.89 -23.20
N LEU A 179 6.31 -11.25 -22.03
CA LEU A 179 5.05 -11.00 -21.32
C LEU A 179 4.29 -9.82 -21.96
N LEU A 180 2.96 -9.92 -21.96
CA LEU A 180 2.07 -8.81 -22.31
C LEU A 180 1.10 -8.54 -21.16
N SER A 181 1.09 -7.30 -20.68
CA SER A 181 0.11 -6.83 -19.69
C SER A 181 -0.58 -5.55 -20.14
N ALA A 182 -1.62 -5.17 -19.42
CA ALA A 182 -2.26 -3.88 -19.60
C ALA A 182 -2.72 -3.31 -18.26
N ALA A 183 -2.55 -2.00 -18.09
CA ALA A 183 -3.25 -1.21 -17.09
C ALA A 183 -4.65 -0.87 -17.61
N VAL A 184 -5.67 -1.05 -16.76
CA VAL A 184 -7.08 -0.94 -17.16
C VAL A 184 -7.91 -0.24 -16.09
N SER A 185 -8.99 0.41 -16.51
CA SER A 185 -9.84 1.18 -15.59
C SER A 185 -10.53 0.32 -14.54
N ALA A 186 -10.76 0.90 -13.37
CA ALA A 186 -11.51 0.29 -12.28
C ALA A 186 -13.04 0.29 -12.47
N THR A 187 -13.61 1.35 -13.04
CA THR A 187 -15.06 1.62 -12.98
C THR A 187 -15.89 0.89 -14.04
N GLY A 188 -17.11 0.46 -13.66
CA GLY A 188 -18.01 -0.33 -14.50
C GLY A 188 -18.31 0.30 -15.87
N GLU A 189 -18.70 1.58 -15.90
CA GLU A 189 -19.06 2.28 -17.15
C GLU A 189 -17.90 2.34 -18.15
N THR A 190 -16.68 2.60 -17.66
CA THR A 190 -15.49 2.62 -18.51
C THR A 190 -15.15 1.22 -18.98
N ILE A 191 -15.27 0.20 -18.11
CA ILE A 191 -15.06 -1.19 -18.51
C ILE A 191 -15.99 -1.59 -19.66
N ASP A 192 -17.28 -1.28 -19.54
CA ASP A 192 -18.29 -1.62 -20.54
C ASP A 192 -18.08 -0.90 -21.86
N THR A 193 -17.59 0.33 -21.81
CA THR A 193 -17.33 1.14 -23.00
C THR A 193 -16.03 0.77 -23.70
N SER A 194 -14.99 0.45 -22.93
CA SER A 194 -13.61 0.36 -23.42
C SER A 194 -13.14 -1.07 -23.68
N TYR A 195 -13.68 -2.08 -22.97
CA TYR A 195 -13.05 -3.41 -22.94
C TYR A 195 -14.01 -4.56 -23.28
N ASN A 196 -13.52 -5.48 -24.11
CA ASN A 196 -14.04 -6.85 -24.17
C ASN A 196 -13.21 -7.71 -23.22
N VAL A 197 -13.65 -7.82 -21.98
CA VAL A 197 -12.88 -8.42 -20.88
C VAL A 197 -12.50 -9.87 -21.15
N THR A 198 -13.42 -10.70 -21.65
CA THR A 198 -13.12 -12.10 -22.02
C THR A 198 -12.01 -12.19 -23.06
N ALA A 199 -12.07 -11.36 -24.11
CA ALA A 199 -11.05 -11.36 -25.15
C ALA A 199 -9.70 -10.85 -24.63
N LEU A 200 -9.67 -9.80 -23.81
CA LEU A 200 -8.45 -9.32 -23.17
C LEU A 200 -7.83 -10.39 -22.28
N SER A 201 -8.65 -11.09 -21.48
CA SER A 201 -8.20 -12.15 -20.58
C SER A 201 -7.63 -13.37 -21.32
N GLN A 202 -7.97 -13.56 -22.60
CA GLN A 202 -7.37 -14.61 -23.42
C GLN A 202 -5.90 -14.28 -23.74
N TYR A 203 -5.62 -13.04 -24.16
CA TYR A 203 -4.33 -12.66 -24.73
C TYR A 203 -3.34 -12.09 -23.71
N LEU A 204 -3.81 -11.37 -22.70
CA LEU A 204 -2.95 -10.77 -21.68
C LEU A 204 -2.42 -11.83 -20.70
N ASP A 205 -1.17 -11.71 -20.30
CA ASP A 205 -0.60 -12.49 -19.19
C ASP A 205 -0.99 -11.89 -17.83
N MET A 206 -1.14 -10.56 -17.78
CA MET A 206 -1.54 -9.82 -16.57
C MET A 206 -2.52 -8.70 -16.90
N ILE A 207 -3.56 -8.55 -16.08
CA ILE A 207 -4.52 -7.44 -16.13
C ILE A 207 -4.33 -6.63 -14.85
N ASN A 208 -3.82 -5.40 -14.97
CA ASN A 208 -3.52 -4.52 -13.84
C ASN A 208 -4.66 -3.51 -13.69
N VAL A 209 -5.63 -3.81 -12.81
CA VAL A 209 -6.79 -2.94 -12.57
C VAL A 209 -6.35 -1.76 -11.71
N MET A 210 -6.54 -0.54 -12.22
CA MET A 210 -6.24 0.70 -11.50
C MET A 210 -7.32 1.00 -10.45
N SER A 211 -7.44 0.15 -9.41
CA SER A 211 -8.42 0.24 -8.31
C SER A 211 -8.08 1.32 -7.27
N TYR A 212 -7.82 2.52 -7.79
CA TYR A 212 -7.55 3.77 -7.08
C TYR A 212 -8.08 4.93 -7.94
N ASP A 213 -7.93 6.18 -7.48
CA ASP A 213 -8.61 7.33 -8.06
C ASP A 213 -10.14 7.14 -8.12
N LEU A 214 -10.68 6.44 -7.11
CA LEU A 214 -12.11 6.19 -6.98
C LEU A 214 -12.84 7.44 -6.48
N HIS A 215 -12.15 8.26 -5.67
CA HIS A 215 -12.56 9.60 -5.29
C HIS A 215 -11.40 10.58 -5.41
N GLY A 216 -11.71 11.85 -5.64
CA GLY A 216 -10.71 12.91 -5.76
C GLY A 216 -11.34 14.29 -5.82
N SER A 217 -10.55 15.33 -6.00
CA SER A 217 -11.03 16.72 -5.95
C SER A 217 -11.98 17.11 -7.09
N TRP A 218 -12.24 16.21 -8.03
CA TRP A 218 -13.33 16.33 -9.01
C TRP A 218 -14.72 16.12 -8.37
N ASP A 219 -14.78 15.41 -7.23
CA ASP A 219 -15.96 15.28 -6.40
C ASP A 219 -16.28 16.59 -5.66
N LYS A 220 -17.49 16.72 -5.12
CA LYS A 220 -17.91 17.89 -4.30
C LYS A 220 -17.79 17.64 -2.80
N VAL A 221 -17.36 16.45 -2.43
CA VAL A 221 -17.20 16.00 -1.05
C VAL A 221 -15.90 15.20 -0.92
N THR A 222 -15.38 15.06 0.29
CA THR A 222 -14.24 14.19 0.57
C THR A 222 -14.60 12.72 0.35
N GLY A 223 -13.69 11.98 -0.27
CA GLY A 223 -13.78 10.53 -0.45
C GLY A 223 -12.38 9.90 -0.38
N HIS A 224 -12.30 8.64 0.03
CA HIS A 224 -11.03 7.94 0.07
C HIS A 224 -10.56 7.57 -1.35
N ASN A 225 -9.24 7.67 -1.61
CA ASN A 225 -8.65 7.37 -2.92
C ASN A 225 -8.96 5.95 -3.40
N ALA A 226 -8.87 4.98 -2.50
CA ALA A 226 -9.00 3.56 -2.81
C ALA A 226 -9.63 2.79 -1.63
N PRO A 227 -10.90 3.02 -1.25
CA PRO A 227 -11.51 2.24 -0.17
C PRO A 227 -11.57 0.75 -0.51
N LEU A 228 -11.36 -0.13 0.47
CA LEU A 228 -11.46 -1.58 0.25
C LEU A 228 -12.93 -2.00 0.05
N TYR A 229 -13.81 -1.50 0.90
CA TYR A 229 -15.25 -1.77 0.92
C TYR A 229 -16.06 -0.47 0.78
N PRO A 230 -17.35 -0.54 0.41
CA PRO A 230 -18.22 0.62 0.43
C PRO A 230 -18.54 1.06 1.87
N SER A 231 -18.91 2.33 2.02
CA SER A 231 -19.49 2.91 3.24
C SER A 231 -21.02 2.90 3.18
N ASN A 232 -21.67 2.96 4.33
CA ASN A 232 -23.10 3.25 4.46
C ASN A 232 -23.51 4.62 3.86
N LEU A 233 -22.54 5.53 3.65
CA LEU A 233 -22.77 6.80 2.95
C LEU A 233 -22.89 6.63 1.42
N ASP A 234 -22.40 5.52 0.86
CA ASP A 234 -22.47 5.21 -0.56
C ASP A 234 -23.89 4.75 -0.91
N ASN A 235 -24.77 5.71 -1.18
CA ASN A 235 -26.20 5.49 -1.32
C ASN A 235 -26.71 5.46 -2.77
N THR A 236 -25.87 5.79 -3.75
CA THR A 236 -26.18 5.67 -5.19
C THR A 236 -25.68 4.34 -5.76
N ALA A 237 -26.16 3.95 -6.94
CA ALA A 237 -25.62 2.77 -7.63
C ALA A 237 -24.13 2.96 -7.92
N ASP A 238 -23.77 4.12 -8.48
CA ASP A 238 -22.39 4.42 -8.89
C ASP A 238 -21.42 4.46 -7.70
N SER A 239 -21.79 5.13 -6.59
CA SER A 239 -20.90 5.24 -5.41
C SER A 239 -20.60 3.88 -4.78
N LYS A 240 -21.56 2.96 -4.81
CA LYS A 240 -21.36 1.59 -4.30
C LYS A 240 -20.37 0.77 -5.11
N GLU A 241 -20.06 1.18 -6.34
CA GLU A 241 -19.06 0.51 -7.18
C GLU A 241 -17.64 1.09 -7.00
N LEU A 242 -17.49 2.22 -6.30
CA LEU A 242 -16.23 2.94 -6.12
C LEU A 242 -15.40 2.40 -4.94
N ASN A 243 -15.19 1.08 -4.91
CA ASN A 243 -14.31 0.41 -3.96
C ASN A 243 -13.59 -0.79 -4.58
N LEU A 244 -12.51 -1.24 -3.94
CA LEU A 244 -11.60 -2.25 -4.47
C LEU A 244 -12.26 -3.64 -4.65
N VAL A 245 -13.18 -4.02 -3.76
CA VAL A 245 -13.98 -5.26 -3.92
C VAL A 245 -14.87 -5.19 -5.15
N SER A 246 -15.63 -4.10 -5.32
CA SER A 246 -16.50 -3.91 -6.49
C SER A 246 -15.70 -3.83 -7.79
N CYS A 247 -14.50 -3.24 -7.77
CA CYS A 247 -13.58 -3.25 -8.92
C CYS A 247 -13.20 -4.67 -9.34
N ALA A 248 -12.87 -5.53 -8.37
CA ALA A 248 -12.56 -6.94 -8.64
C ALA A 248 -13.76 -7.68 -9.22
N GLU A 249 -14.93 -7.55 -8.58
CA GLU A 249 -16.19 -8.19 -9.01
C GLU A 249 -16.61 -7.73 -10.41
N ALA A 250 -16.43 -6.45 -10.74
CA ALA A 250 -16.76 -5.91 -12.05
C ALA A 250 -15.97 -6.57 -13.18
N TRP A 251 -14.67 -6.82 -12.98
CA TRP A 251 -13.83 -7.52 -13.96
C TRP A 251 -14.13 -9.02 -14.01
N LEU A 252 -14.28 -9.66 -12.85
CA LEU A 252 -14.54 -11.10 -12.77
C LEU A 252 -15.89 -11.49 -13.39
N SER A 253 -16.95 -10.74 -13.09
CA SER A 253 -18.30 -10.97 -13.66
C SER A 253 -18.34 -10.79 -15.18
N ARG A 254 -17.38 -10.05 -15.75
CA ARG A 254 -17.23 -9.83 -17.20
C ARG A 254 -16.28 -10.83 -17.87
N GLY A 255 -15.80 -11.84 -17.15
CA GLY A 255 -15.02 -12.94 -17.71
C GLY A 255 -13.51 -12.81 -17.56
N ALA A 256 -13.01 -11.92 -16.70
CA ALA A 256 -11.58 -11.88 -16.39
C ALA A 256 -11.15 -13.14 -15.63
N SER A 257 -10.02 -13.73 -16.03
CA SER A 257 -9.44 -14.85 -15.30
C SER A 257 -8.85 -14.37 -13.96
N ARG A 258 -9.27 -14.98 -12.85
CA ARG A 258 -8.79 -14.66 -11.49
C ARG A 258 -7.27 -14.62 -11.41
N SER A 259 -6.58 -15.63 -11.94
CA SER A 259 -5.12 -15.76 -11.87
C SER A 259 -4.35 -14.71 -12.69
N LYS A 260 -5.02 -14.01 -13.61
CA LYS A 260 -4.42 -12.92 -14.42
C LYS A 260 -4.67 -11.53 -13.82
N LEU A 261 -5.74 -11.38 -13.04
CA LEU A 261 -6.18 -10.12 -12.46
C LEU A 261 -5.29 -9.69 -11.28
N ASN A 262 -4.80 -8.45 -11.32
CA ASN A 262 -4.08 -7.81 -10.22
C ASN A 262 -4.83 -6.54 -9.82
N LEU A 263 -5.04 -6.34 -8.51
CA LEU A 263 -5.67 -5.13 -8.00
C LEU A 263 -4.61 -4.07 -7.69
N GLY A 264 -4.89 -2.84 -8.10
CA GLY A 264 -4.03 -1.67 -7.91
C GLY A 264 -4.03 -1.17 -6.47
N LEU A 265 -2.84 -0.86 -5.98
CA LEU A 265 -2.55 -0.27 -4.68
C LEU A 265 -1.94 1.11 -4.90
N ALA A 266 -2.57 2.14 -4.33
CA ALA A 266 -2.08 3.50 -4.42
C ALA A 266 -1.08 3.81 -3.31
N PHE A 267 0.14 4.18 -3.67
CA PHE A 267 1.16 4.69 -2.74
C PHE A 267 1.12 6.22 -2.65
N TYR A 268 -0.07 6.77 -2.80
CA TYR A 268 -0.38 8.19 -2.72
C TYR A 268 -1.81 8.35 -2.18
N GLY A 269 -2.09 9.53 -1.63
CA GLY A 269 -3.42 9.92 -1.18
C GLY A 269 -4.02 10.99 -2.09
N ARG A 270 -5.35 11.09 -2.06
CA ARG A 270 -6.10 12.20 -2.64
C ARG A 270 -6.43 13.20 -1.54
N SER A 271 -6.18 14.48 -1.80
CA SER A 271 -6.26 15.54 -0.81
C SER A 271 -7.30 16.61 -1.17
N PHE A 272 -7.87 17.22 -0.15
CA PHE A 272 -9.03 18.10 -0.26
C PHE A 272 -8.89 19.29 0.68
N THR A 273 -9.41 20.44 0.23
CA THR A 273 -9.65 21.60 1.09
C THR A 273 -11.12 21.63 1.50
N LEU A 274 -11.40 21.37 2.77
CA LEU A 274 -12.73 21.37 3.38
C LEU A 274 -13.37 22.77 3.29
N SER A 275 -14.67 22.80 3.05
CA SER A 275 -15.46 24.05 3.14
C SER A 275 -15.66 24.51 4.59
N ASP A 276 -15.69 23.56 5.53
CA ASP A 276 -15.73 23.81 6.98
C ASP A 276 -14.76 22.85 7.67
N ALA A 277 -13.76 23.38 8.38
CA ALA A 277 -12.77 22.59 9.10
C ALA A 277 -13.37 21.71 10.22
N GLN A 278 -14.56 22.06 10.73
CA GLN A 278 -15.26 21.25 11.73
C GLN A 278 -15.97 20.04 11.12
N ASN A 279 -16.25 20.07 9.81
CA ASN A 279 -16.77 18.94 9.07
C ASN A 279 -15.63 18.23 8.31
N ASN A 280 -15.02 17.24 8.96
CA ASN A 280 -13.78 16.59 8.52
C ASN A 280 -13.92 15.06 8.35
N GLY A 281 -15.16 14.55 8.32
CA GLY A 281 -15.44 13.14 8.06
C GLY A 281 -15.55 12.82 6.57
N LEU A 282 -15.74 11.53 6.26
CA LEU A 282 -16.11 11.09 4.92
C LEU A 282 -17.39 11.80 4.44
N GLY A 283 -17.45 12.19 3.17
CA GLY A 283 -18.58 12.93 2.61
C GLY A 283 -18.66 14.43 3.01
N ALA A 284 -17.64 14.99 3.66
CA ALA A 284 -17.61 16.41 4.00
C ALA A 284 -17.48 17.30 2.75
N PRO A 285 -18.23 18.43 2.64
CA PRO A 285 -18.14 19.33 1.50
C PRO A 285 -16.75 19.96 1.34
N ILE A 286 -16.29 20.07 0.09
CA ILE A 286 -14.99 20.66 -0.25
C ILE A 286 -15.15 21.98 -1.00
N SER A 287 -14.13 22.83 -0.91
CA SER A 287 -14.06 24.12 -1.61
C SER A 287 -12.98 24.14 -2.71
N ALA A 288 -11.97 23.28 -2.60
CA ALA A 288 -10.87 23.17 -3.55
C ALA A 288 -10.15 21.81 -3.41
N PRO A 289 -9.30 21.43 -4.37
CA PRO A 289 -8.28 20.41 -4.13
C PRO A 289 -7.43 20.74 -2.90
N GLY A 290 -6.87 19.72 -2.25
CA GLY A 290 -5.90 19.92 -1.18
C GLY A 290 -4.62 20.59 -1.69
N LEU A 291 -3.85 21.16 -0.77
CA LEU A 291 -2.59 21.83 -1.12
C LEU A 291 -1.61 20.86 -1.79
N PRO A 292 -0.82 21.35 -2.77
CA PRO A 292 0.17 20.52 -3.45
C PRO A 292 1.27 20.08 -2.50
N GLY A 293 1.72 18.84 -2.68
CA GLY A 293 2.90 18.33 -1.98
C GLY A 293 4.17 19.09 -2.37
N ARG A 294 5.14 19.14 -1.44
CA ARG A 294 6.40 19.85 -1.64
C ARG A 294 7.23 19.28 -2.79
N TYR A 295 7.12 17.99 -3.04
CA TYR A 295 7.95 17.26 -4.01
C TYR A 295 7.15 16.77 -5.21
N SER A 296 5.90 16.33 -5.00
CA SER A 296 4.98 15.97 -6.08
C SER A 296 4.48 17.19 -6.85
N GLY A 297 4.22 18.31 -6.16
CA GLY A 297 3.79 19.56 -6.77
C GLY A 297 2.37 19.55 -7.33
N GLU A 298 1.60 18.48 -7.11
CA GLU A 298 0.25 18.30 -7.66
C GLU A 298 -0.82 18.65 -6.62
N SER A 299 -1.65 19.65 -6.89
CA SER A 299 -2.79 19.97 -6.02
C SER A 299 -3.82 18.84 -6.03
N GLY A 300 -4.33 18.47 -4.86
CA GLY A 300 -5.28 17.37 -4.70
C GLY A 300 -4.65 15.97 -4.60
N MET A 301 -3.33 15.87 -4.54
CA MET A 301 -2.61 14.61 -4.36
C MET A 301 -1.40 14.80 -3.44
N LEU A 302 -1.05 13.76 -2.67
CA LEU A 302 0.22 13.66 -1.96
C LEU A 302 0.79 12.26 -2.09
N THR A 303 2.08 12.13 -2.35
CA THR A 303 2.80 10.85 -2.26
C THR A 303 2.79 10.33 -0.82
N TYR A 304 2.96 9.02 -0.60
CA TYR A 304 2.97 8.48 0.75
C TYR A 304 4.08 9.08 1.62
N TYR A 305 5.29 9.32 1.08
CA TYR A 305 6.36 9.96 1.86
C TYR A 305 6.05 11.40 2.27
N GLU A 306 5.27 12.17 1.48
CA GLU A 306 4.76 13.49 1.87
C GLU A 306 3.71 13.39 3.00
N ILE A 307 2.88 12.34 2.96
CA ILE A 307 1.94 12.04 4.03
C ILE A 307 2.69 11.63 5.31
N VAL A 308 3.79 10.88 5.18
CA VAL A 308 4.66 10.54 6.31
C VAL A 308 5.26 11.78 6.96
N GLU A 309 5.70 12.78 6.19
CA GLU A 309 6.15 14.07 6.77
C GLU A 309 5.08 14.65 7.70
N HIS A 310 3.80 14.66 7.28
CA HIS A 310 2.68 15.12 8.11
C HIS A 310 2.42 14.23 9.34
N LEU A 311 2.51 12.91 9.19
CA LEU A 311 2.33 11.97 10.29
C LEU A 311 3.42 12.10 11.37
N THR A 312 4.59 12.64 11.05
CA THR A 312 5.70 12.79 12.00
C THR A 312 5.64 14.06 12.85
N THR A 313 4.81 15.05 12.51
CA THR A 313 4.78 16.34 13.23
C THR A 313 3.86 16.35 14.46
N ASN A 314 3.04 15.30 14.69
CA ASN A 314 1.97 15.26 15.70
C ASN A 314 0.90 16.38 15.57
N GLU A 315 0.89 17.14 14.48
CA GLU A 315 -0.07 18.23 14.25
C GLU A 315 -1.32 17.79 13.49
N TRP A 316 -1.28 16.60 12.90
CA TRP A 316 -2.35 16.03 12.10
C TRP A 316 -3.13 14.99 12.90
N THR A 317 -4.45 15.01 12.76
CA THR A 317 -5.31 14.01 13.39
C THR A 317 -5.48 12.83 12.43
N TYR A 318 -5.13 11.64 12.90
CA TYR A 318 -5.35 10.38 12.20
C TYR A 318 -6.71 9.78 12.54
N ARG A 319 -7.38 9.24 11.52
CA ARG A 319 -8.64 8.50 11.64
C ARG A 319 -8.58 7.25 10.78
N TRP A 320 -9.09 6.16 11.33
CA TRP A 320 -9.34 4.92 10.60
C TRP A 320 -10.82 4.85 10.25
N ASP A 321 -11.13 4.69 8.97
CA ASP A 321 -12.48 4.33 8.54
C ASP A 321 -12.64 2.81 8.64
N SER A 322 -13.46 2.36 9.59
CA SER A 322 -13.68 0.93 9.83
C SER A 322 -14.60 0.28 8.81
N GLU A 323 -15.42 1.04 8.09
CA GLU A 323 -16.28 0.50 7.04
C GLU A 323 -15.47 0.30 5.76
N GLN A 324 -14.71 1.32 5.35
CA GLN A 324 -13.91 1.29 4.12
C GLN A 324 -12.51 0.69 4.30
N GLU A 325 -12.08 0.44 5.54
CA GLU A 325 -10.81 -0.18 5.93
C GLU A 325 -9.57 0.57 5.41
N VAL A 326 -9.62 1.90 5.49
CA VAL A 326 -8.58 2.83 5.03
C VAL A 326 -8.44 4.04 5.96
N PRO A 327 -7.26 4.66 6.03
CA PRO A 327 -7.04 5.85 6.84
C PRO A 327 -7.31 7.17 6.11
N HIS A 328 -7.57 8.20 6.91
CA HIS A 328 -7.35 9.59 6.49
C HIS A 328 -6.67 10.39 7.61
N ILE A 329 -6.03 11.49 7.23
CA ILE A 329 -5.55 12.51 8.15
C ILE A 329 -6.18 13.85 7.84
N TYR A 330 -6.35 14.69 8.86
CA TYR A 330 -6.79 16.06 8.67
C TYR A 330 -6.11 17.04 9.64
N LYS A 331 -5.98 18.29 9.20
CA LYS A 331 -5.52 19.43 9.99
C LYS A 331 -6.13 20.70 9.43
N SER A 332 -6.78 21.48 10.30
CA SER A 332 -7.53 22.67 9.88
C SER A 332 -8.52 22.30 8.76
N ASN A 333 -8.45 22.93 7.60
CA ASN A 333 -9.30 22.62 6.45
C ASN A 333 -8.63 21.66 5.44
N GLN A 334 -7.51 21.01 5.76
CA GLN A 334 -6.88 20.04 4.87
C GLN A 334 -7.26 18.63 5.29
N TRP A 335 -7.69 17.81 4.32
CA TRP A 335 -8.08 16.41 4.50
C TRP A 335 -7.39 15.55 3.45
N ILE A 336 -6.82 14.41 3.85
CA ILE A 336 -6.06 13.52 2.96
C ILE A 336 -6.50 12.07 3.22
N GLY A 337 -7.11 11.44 2.22
CA GLY A 337 -7.46 10.02 2.24
C GLY A 337 -6.39 9.22 1.51
N PHE A 338 -5.83 8.20 2.16
CA PHE A 338 -4.64 7.50 1.68
C PHE A 338 -4.64 6.04 2.12
N ASP A 339 -3.58 5.32 1.77
CA ASP A 339 -3.30 3.97 2.25
C ASP A 339 -2.08 3.95 3.16
N ASP A 340 -2.17 3.19 4.24
CA ASP A 340 -1.02 2.87 5.09
C ASP A 340 -0.68 1.36 5.02
N ALA A 341 0.34 0.93 5.75
CA ALA A 341 0.77 -0.47 5.73
C ALA A 341 -0.36 -1.45 6.15
N ASN A 342 -1.29 -1.02 7.02
CA ASN A 342 -2.40 -1.85 7.47
C ASN A 342 -3.48 -1.98 6.39
N SER A 343 -3.90 -0.88 5.75
CA SER A 343 -4.88 -0.94 4.66
C SER A 343 -4.32 -1.68 3.44
N ILE A 344 -3.03 -1.50 3.12
CA ILE A 344 -2.33 -2.27 2.07
C ILE A 344 -2.36 -3.76 2.40
N ALA A 345 -2.00 -4.17 3.62
CA ALA A 345 -2.02 -5.57 4.03
C ALA A 345 -3.43 -6.19 3.92
N LYS A 346 -4.48 -5.45 4.31
CA LYS A 346 -5.89 -5.89 4.16
C LYS A 346 -6.28 -6.10 2.69
N LYS A 347 -5.88 -5.18 1.80
CA LYS A 347 -6.15 -5.29 0.35
C LYS A 347 -5.43 -6.46 -0.29
N VAL A 348 -4.15 -6.69 0.05
CA VAL A 348 -3.41 -7.86 -0.46
C VAL A 348 -3.99 -9.16 0.09
N LYS A 349 -4.43 -9.17 1.35
CA LYS A 349 -5.14 -10.31 1.92
C LYS A 349 -6.43 -10.61 1.15
N TYR A 350 -7.25 -9.60 0.85
CA TYR A 350 -8.43 -9.77 0.02
C TYR A 350 -8.10 -10.38 -1.35
N ALA A 351 -7.12 -9.83 -2.07
CA ALA A 351 -6.70 -10.37 -3.37
C ALA A 351 -6.24 -11.84 -3.29
N LYS A 352 -5.57 -12.23 -2.20
CA LYS A 352 -5.14 -13.61 -1.95
C LYS A 352 -6.31 -14.53 -1.64
N ASP A 353 -7.23 -14.11 -0.77
CA ASP A 353 -8.41 -14.89 -0.37
C ASP A 353 -9.33 -15.11 -1.59
N GLU A 354 -9.44 -14.14 -2.49
CA GLU A 354 -10.15 -14.22 -3.78
C GLU A 354 -9.39 -14.98 -4.88
N GLN A 355 -8.21 -15.51 -4.56
CA GLN A 355 -7.33 -16.27 -5.47
C GLN A 355 -6.97 -15.49 -6.75
N LEU A 356 -6.82 -14.16 -6.62
CA LEU A 356 -6.39 -13.31 -7.72
C LEU A 356 -4.91 -13.56 -8.05
N GLY A 357 -4.49 -13.08 -9.22
CA GLY A 357 -3.11 -13.16 -9.70
C GLY A 357 -2.11 -12.45 -8.77
N GLY A 358 -2.56 -11.37 -8.15
CA GLY A 358 -1.78 -10.61 -7.18
C GLY A 358 -2.24 -9.18 -7.06
N VAL A 359 -1.28 -8.28 -6.86
CA VAL A 359 -1.51 -6.84 -6.76
C VAL A 359 -0.52 -6.08 -7.63
N MET A 360 -0.92 -4.88 -8.02
CA MET A 360 -0.12 -3.89 -8.72
C MET A 360 0.04 -2.67 -7.82
N VAL A 361 1.18 -1.99 -7.90
CA VAL A 361 1.51 -0.81 -7.09
C VAL A 361 1.73 0.38 -8.02
N TRP A 362 0.98 1.46 -7.78
CA TRP A 362 1.22 2.77 -8.34
C TRP A 362 1.53 3.77 -7.21
N SER A 363 2.77 4.19 -7.02
CA SER A 363 4.00 3.77 -7.70
C SER A 363 5.13 3.66 -6.68
N VAL A 364 6.19 2.90 -7.00
CA VAL A 364 7.25 2.57 -6.01
C VAL A 364 8.01 3.79 -5.53
N GLU A 365 8.16 4.83 -6.36
CA GLU A 365 8.82 6.08 -5.96
C GLU A 365 8.01 6.93 -4.98
N SER A 366 6.75 6.55 -4.72
CA SER A 366 5.82 7.29 -3.87
C SER A 366 5.76 6.71 -2.46
N ASP A 367 6.29 5.50 -2.23
CA ASP A 367 6.48 4.92 -0.90
C ASP A 367 7.50 5.73 -0.07
N ASP A 368 7.60 5.45 1.23
CA ASP A 368 8.69 5.94 2.07
C ASP A 368 9.97 5.13 1.84
N PHE A 369 10.55 5.29 0.65
CA PHE A 369 11.74 4.57 0.21
C PHE A 369 13.01 4.96 0.98
N SER A 370 13.05 6.19 1.49
CA SER A 370 14.19 6.69 2.27
C SER A 370 14.14 6.26 3.74
N GLY A 371 12.96 5.95 4.26
CA GLY A 371 12.73 5.50 5.63
C GLY A 371 12.54 6.63 6.63
N LEU A 372 11.83 7.71 6.25
CA LEU A 372 11.45 8.83 7.12
C LEU A 372 10.64 8.37 8.35
N SER A 373 9.80 7.37 8.16
CA SER A 373 9.03 6.69 9.22
C SER A 373 9.90 5.82 10.13
N GLY A 374 11.19 5.64 9.80
CA GLY A 374 12.13 4.71 10.42
C GLY A 374 12.25 3.37 9.68
N ILE A 375 11.44 3.15 8.63
CA ILE A 375 11.39 1.90 7.87
C ILE A 375 11.38 2.23 6.37
N LYS A 376 12.28 1.64 5.60
CA LYS A 376 12.28 1.79 4.14
C LYS A 376 11.21 0.91 3.49
N TYR A 377 10.48 1.49 2.55
CA TYR A 377 9.43 0.82 1.77
C TYR A 377 8.34 0.17 2.63
N PRO A 378 7.75 0.88 3.62
CA PRO A 378 6.79 0.28 4.53
C PRO A 378 5.55 -0.27 3.80
N LEU A 379 5.04 0.43 2.77
CA LEU A 379 3.88 -0.05 2.02
C LEU A 379 4.24 -1.24 1.14
N LEU A 380 5.36 -1.16 0.40
CA LEU A 380 5.77 -2.26 -0.48
C LEU A 380 6.14 -3.52 0.29
N ARG A 381 6.77 -3.38 1.47
CA ARG A 381 7.05 -4.51 2.36
C ARG A 381 5.77 -5.15 2.86
N ALA A 382 4.79 -4.36 3.30
CA ALA A 382 3.49 -4.89 3.71
C ALA A 382 2.82 -5.67 2.57
N ALA A 383 2.83 -5.12 1.36
CA ALA A 383 2.28 -5.78 0.18
C ALA A 383 3.01 -7.10 -0.14
N TYR A 384 4.34 -7.07 -0.20
CA TYR A 384 5.16 -8.24 -0.54
C TYR A 384 5.06 -9.35 0.50
N GLN A 385 5.16 -9.03 1.80
CA GLN A 385 5.08 -10.03 2.87
C GLN A 385 3.70 -10.70 2.90
N MET A 386 2.62 -9.93 2.74
CA MET A 386 1.27 -10.47 2.69
C MET A 386 1.07 -11.37 1.45
N ALA A 387 1.57 -10.94 0.29
CA ALA A 387 1.49 -11.71 -0.95
C ALA A 387 2.28 -13.03 -0.88
N LYS A 388 3.46 -13.04 -0.26
CA LYS A 388 4.31 -14.24 -0.11
C LYS A 388 3.94 -15.12 1.08
N GLY A 389 3.01 -14.70 1.94
CA GLY A 389 2.53 -15.51 3.06
C GLY A 389 3.58 -15.74 4.16
N SER A 390 4.50 -14.80 4.35
CA SER A 390 5.43 -14.85 5.48
C SER A 390 4.66 -14.61 6.76
N SER A 391 4.70 -15.56 7.69
CA SER A 391 3.98 -15.63 8.97
C SER A 391 4.34 -14.54 10.00
N GLY A 392 4.92 -13.42 9.57
CA GLY A 392 5.38 -12.31 10.42
C GLY A 392 4.51 -11.05 10.37
N VAL A 393 3.46 -10.98 9.54
CA VAL A 393 2.71 -9.72 9.33
C VAL A 393 1.95 -9.27 10.58
N GLU A 394 1.36 -10.19 11.35
CA GLU A 394 0.64 -9.84 12.59
C GLU A 394 1.58 -9.28 13.66
N ASN A 395 2.82 -9.80 13.75
CA ASN A 395 3.84 -9.29 14.68
C ASN A 395 4.47 -7.99 14.19
N TRP A 396 4.68 -7.83 12.88
CA TRP A 396 5.33 -6.63 12.33
C TRP A 396 4.39 -5.43 12.21
N VAL A 397 3.14 -5.61 11.77
CA VAL A 397 2.14 -4.52 11.81
C VAL A 397 1.95 -4.04 13.25
N SER A 398 1.97 -4.97 14.21
CA SER A 398 1.98 -4.64 15.63
C SER A 398 3.25 -3.89 16.05
N GLU A 399 4.43 -4.21 15.55
CA GLU A 399 5.69 -3.48 15.83
C GLU A 399 5.71 -2.06 15.20
N VAL A 400 5.19 -1.88 13.98
CA VAL A 400 5.08 -0.57 13.33
C VAL A 400 4.06 0.33 14.04
N VAL A 401 2.93 -0.24 14.46
CA VAL A 401 1.90 0.47 15.24
C VAL A 401 2.37 0.71 16.68
N ALA A 402 3.05 -0.25 17.33
CA ALA A 402 3.56 -0.13 18.70
C ALA A 402 4.81 0.74 18.81
N GLY A 403 5.63 0.83 17.76
CA GLY A 403 6.76 1.77 17.67
C GLY A 403 6.34 3.24 17.80
N ARG A 404 5.06 3.56 17.54
CA ARG A 404 4.46 4.87 17.83
C ARG A 404 4.16 5.10 19.31
N PHE A 405 3.89 4.05 20.10
CA PHE A 405 3.60 4.18 21.53
C PHE A 405 4.88 4.27 22.40
N CYS A 406 5.97 3.62 22.00
CA CYS A 406 7.22 3.69 22.77
C CYS A 406 7.88 5.08 22.75
N LYS A 407 7.74 5.86 21.68
CA LYS A 407 8.27 7.24 21.64
C LYS A 407 7.49 8.23 22.51
N CYS A 408 6.22 7.96 22.81
CA CYS A 408 5.40 8.78 23.71
C CYS A 408 5.69 8.52 25.20
N PHE A 409 6.16 7.31 25.56
CA PHE A 409 6.50 6.98 26.95
C PHE A 409 7.88 7.47 27.39
N ILE A 410 8.82 7.64 26.45
CA ILE A 410 10.18 8.12 26.78
C ILE A 410 10.17 9.58 27.30
N PHE A 411 9.12 10.37 27.00
CA PHE A 411 8.98 11.73 27.54
C PHE A 411 8.31 11.81 28.93
N ILE A 412 7.78 10.71 29.47
CA ILE A 412 7.12 10.69 30.79
C ILE A 412 8.04 10.10 31.88
N ILE A 413 9.17 9.47 31.51
CA ILE A 413 10.13 8.85 32.45
C ILE A 413 11.47 9.63 32.48
N SER A 414 11.45 10.95 32.28
CA SER A 414 12.61 11.81 32.57
C SER A 414 12.40 12.76 33.74
N ASP A 415 11.28 12.64 34.45
CA ASP A 415 10.90 13.57 35.54
C ASP A 415 10.45 12.87 36.83
N MET A 416 10.89 11.62 37.04
CA MET A 416 10.78 10.96 38.34
C MET A 416 12.15 10.92 39.03
N ASP A 417 12.24 11.73 40.07
CA ASP A 417 13.38 11.93 40.95
C ASP A 417 13.92 10.61 41.53
N ARG A 418 15.25 10.47 41.52
CA ARG A 418 15.99 9.38 42.16
C ARG A 418 16.01 9.58 43.67
N SER A 419 14.90 9.30 44.34
CA SER A 419 14.93 9.03 45.77
C SER A 419 13.76 8.16 46.18
N SER A 420 14.08 6.93 46.60
CA SER A 420 13.27 5.99 47.44
C SER A 420 13.23 4.57 46.85
N ILE A 421 14.34 3.84 46.95
CA ILE A 421 14.31 2.37 46.90
C ILE A 421 15.13 1.84 48.08
N THR A 422 14.45 1.50 49.18
CA THR A 422 14.97 0.56 50.18
C THR A 422 13.82 -0.03 51.03
N MET A 423 13.73 -1.37 51.06
CA MET A 423 13.04 -2.24 52.05
C MET A 423 11.49 -2.10 52.17
N MET A 424 10.65 -3.13 52.32
CA MET A 424 10.78 -4.49 52.87
C MET A 424 9.59 -5.37 52.42
N ALA A 425 9.75 -6.70 52.46
CA ALA A 425 8.72 -7.70 52.17
C ALA A 425 7.90 -8.09 53.41
N SER A 426 6.56 -8.18 53.29
CA SER A 426 5.66 -9.18 53.94
C SER A 426 4.18 -8.80 53.80
N THR A 427 3.33 -9.76 53.38
CA THR A 427 1.85 -9.75 53.36
C THR A 427 1.24 -10.07 54.74
N PRO A 428 -0.10 -10.17 54.93
CA PRO A 428 -1.19 -9.24 54.59
C PRO A 428 -2.14 -8.99 55.80
N GLN A 429 -2.95 -7.93 55.80
CA GLN A 429 -4.22 -7.93 56.58
C GLN A 429 -5.26 -6.90 56.10
N TYR A 430 -6.51 -7.36 56.10
CA TYR A 430 -7.77 -6.67 55.79
C TYR A 430 -8.08 -5.51 56.77
N HIS A 431 -8.60 -4.38 56.29
CA HIS A 431 -9.91 -3.85 56.69
C HIS A 431 -10.38 -2.63 55.87
N ARG A 432 -11.69 -2.41 55.90
CA ARG A 432 -12.49 -1.49 55.08
C ARG A 432 -12.58 -0.06 55.66
N GLN A 433 -12.88 0.87 54.75
CA GLN A 433 -13.73 2.09 54.89
C GLN A 433 -13.08 3.47 55.16
N PRO A 434 -13.74 4.59 54.75
CA PRO A 434 -13.17 5.57 53.85
C PRO A 434 -13.00 6.96 54.49
N LEU A 435 -12.17 7.83 53.90
CA LEU A 435 -12.10 9.24 54.26
C LEU A 435 -12.15 10.12 53.00
N LEU A 436 -13.20 10.93 52.94
CA LEU A 436 -13.30 12.13 52.13
C LEU A 436 -12.22 13.14 52.57
N CYS A 437 -11.62 13.85 51.62
CA CYS A 437 -11.16 15.21 51.86
C CYS A 437 -11.20 16.06 50.58
N HIS A 438 -11.77 17.25 50.74
CA HIS A 438 -11.99 18.30 49.75
C HIS A 438 -10.69 18.82 49.10
N LEU A 439 -10.76 19.11 47.80
CA LEU A 439 -9.82 19.95 47.07
C LEU A 439 -10.45 21.34 46.85
N GLN A 440 -9.74 22.40 47.24
CA GLN A 440 -9.90 23.75 46.69
C GLN A 440 -8.54 24.23 46.15
N PRO A 441 -8.53 25.04 45.07
CA PRO A 441 -7.33 25.34 44.29
C PRO A 441 -6.65 26.65 44.71
N LEU A 442 -5.33 26.71 44.63
CA LEU A 442 -4.55 27.94 44.75
C LEU A 442 -3.86 28.26 43.42
N GLN A 443 -4.31 29.36 42.81
CA GLN A 443 -3.59 30.13 41.79
C GLN A 443 -2.41 30.85 42.44
N LEU A 444 -1.27 30.96 41.75
CA LEU A 444 -0.50 32.20 41.79
C LEU A 444 0.45 32.34 40.59
N THR A 445 0.35 33.51 39.96
CA THR A 445 1.14 34.01 38.83
C THR A 445 2.15 35.05 39.33
N HIS A 446 3.36 35.02 38.75
CA HIS A 446 4.33 36.12 38.49
C HIS A 446 5.09 36.90 39.60
N HIS A 447 6.34 37.26 39.22
CA HIS A 447 7.33 38.25 39.73
C HIS A 447 8.49 37.70 40.61
N ILE A 448 9.79 38.02 40.45
CA ILE A 448 10.55 39.11 39.78
C ILE A 448 12.02 38.69 39.50
N LEU A 449 12.66 39.49 38.63
CA LEU A 449 14.02 39.52 38.07
C LEU A 449 15.23 39.79 39.02
N GLN A 450 16.41 39.45 38.47
CA GLN A 450 17.71 40.17 38.45
C GLN A 450 18.79 40.01 39.55
N ALA A 451 19.95 39.47 39.14
CA ALA A 451 21.34 39.96 39.29
C ALA A 451 22.28 38.94 38.59
N ASN A 452 23.39 39.23 37.91
CA ASN A 452 24.16 40.44 37.64
C ASN A 452 25.07 40.18 36.41
N GLN A 453 25.51 41.25 35.76
CA GLN A 453 26.11 41.30 34.42
C GLN A 453 27.66 41.40 34.45
N GLN A 454 28.28 41.02 33.32
CA GLN A 454 29.44 41.65 32.63
C GLN A 454 30.88 41.04 32.64
N ARG A 455 31.43 41.05 31.40
CA ARG A 455 32.84 41.25 30.93
C ARG A 455 33.73 39.97 30.83
N ILE A 456 34.50 39.65 29.76
CA ILE A 456 35.32 40.40 28.78
C ILE A 456 35.58 39.56 27.49
N HIS A 457 35.77 40.22 26.33
CA HIS A 457 36.34 39.69 25.06
C HIS A 457 37.88 39.87 24.98
N GLN A 458 38.63 38.89 24.43
CA GLN A 458 39.73 38.99 23.40
C GLN A 458 40.70 37.77 23.40
N ARG A 459 41.28 37.46 22.21
CA ARG A 459 42.02 36.25 21.72
C ARG A 459 43.51 36.13 22.23
N PRO A 460 44.46 35.27 21.73
CA PRO A 460 44.46 34.09 20.79
C PRO A 460 45.38 32.86 21.15
N LEU A 461 45.36 31.84 20.27
CA LEU A 461 46.19 30.62 20.05
C LEU A 461 47.67 30.54 20.52
N ARG A 462 48.10 29.37 21.04
CA ARG A 462 49.34 28.64 20.65
C ARG A 462 49.46 27.19 21.19
N MET A 463 50.24 26.39 20.46
CA MET A 463 50.41 24.92 20.43
C MET A 463 51.21 24.25 21.56
N LEU A 464 51.05 22.91 21.67
CA LEU A 464 52.00 21.80 22.07
C LEU A 464 51.30 20.83 23.05
N HIS A 465 51.50 19.51 23.13
CA HIS A 465 52.07 18.42 22.32
C HIS A 465 51.67 17.10 23.05
N GLN A 466 51.55 15.99 22.31
CA GLN A 466 51.70 14.57 22.73
C GLN A 466 50.61 13.81 23.55
N GLN A 467 50.35 12.58 23.08
CA GLN A 467 49.45 11.47 23.50
C GLN A 467 49.95 10.70 24.77
N PRO A 468 49.30 9.61 25.32
CA PRO A 468 48.27 8.70 24.75
C PRO A 468 47.13 8.14 25.65
N ARG A 469 46.12 7.58 24.94
CA ARG A 469 45.19 6.45 25.20
C ARG A 469 44.89 5.98 26.64
N LEU A 470 43.59 5.82 26.94
CA LEU A 470 43.03 4.70 27.72
C LEU A 470 41.59 4.39 27.24
N ASN A 471 41.31 3.09 27.09
CA ASN A 471 40.08 2.49 26.57
C ASN A 471 38.96 2.50 27.62
N CYS A 472 37.71 2.78 27.19
CA CYS A 472 36.50 2.34 27.90
C CYS A 472 35.59 1.59 26.92
N VAL A 473 35.84 0.29 26.79
CA VAL A 473 34.86 -0.70 26.31
C VAL A 473 34.48 -1.49 27.55
N GLN A 474 33.50 -1.03 28.32
CA GLN A 474 32.83 -1.85 29.35
C GLN A 474 31.56 -1.25 30.00
N GLU A 475 30.95 -0.19 29.45
CA GLU A 475 29.63 0.30 29.94
C GLU A 475 28.46 0.07 28.96
N ALA A 476 28.69 -0.44 27.76
CA ALA A 476 27.62 -0.70 26.79
C ALA A 476 26.95 -2.08 26.93
N ALA A 477 27.53 -3.03 27.68
CA ALA A 477 27.05 -4.41 27.75
C ALA A 477 26.03 -4.67 28.88
N LEU A 478 25.79 -3.71 29.78
CA LEU A 478 24.88 -3.87 30.93
C LEU A 478 23.51 -3.21 30.71
N SER A 479 23.35 -2.28 29.76
CA SER A 479 22.02 -1.72 29.43
C SER A 479 21.22 -2.60 28.46
N GLU A 480 21.88 -3.38 27.60
CA GLU A 480 21.19 -4.30 26.66
C GLU A 480 20.60 -5.53 27.38
N ILE A 481 21.22 -6.01 28.46
CA ILE A 481 20.74 -7.19 29.19
C ILE A 481 19.52 -6.85 30.08
N LEU A 482 19.46 -5.64 30.64
CA LEU A 482 18.30 -5.18 31.43
C LEU A 482 17.08 -4.81 30.57
N MET A 483 17.29 -4.25 29.37
CA MET A 483 16.19 -3.98 28.42
C MET A 483 15.54 -5.26 27.87
N THR A 484 16.29 -6.36 27.78
CA THR A 484 15.76 -7.62 27.23
C THR A 484 14.85 -8.33 28.24
N VAL A 485 15.05 -8.15 29.54
CA VAL A 485 14.28 -8.86 30.59
C VAL A 485 12.92 -8.20 30.85
N GLU A 486 12.79 -6.88 30.70
CA GLU A 486 11.50 -6.19 30.89
C GLU A 486 10.54 -6.35 29.70
N CYS A 487 11.04 -6.43 28.46
CA CYS A 487 10.20 -6.59 27.27
C CYS A 487 9.72 -8.04 27.01
N PHE A 488 10.52 -9.06 27.37
CA PHE A 488 10.18 -10.46 27.02
C PHE A 488 9.28 -11.18 28.04
N ILE A 489 9.16 -10.70 29.28
CA ILE A 489 8.42 -11.40 30.34
C ILE A 489 7.16 -10.65 30.77
N ILE A 490 7.19 -9.32 30.83
CA ILE A 490 6.10 -8.52 31.42
C ILE A 490 4.94 -8.31 30.43
N VAL A 491 5.25 -8.10 29.14
CA VAL A 491 4.23 -7.84 28.11
C VAL A 491 3.38 -9.08 27.79
N PRO A 492 3.93 -10.30 27.64
CA PRO A 492 3.12 -11.50 27.46
C PRO A 492 2.26 -11.83 28.69
N LEU A 493 2.73 -11.52 29.91
CA LEU A 493 1.98 -11.76 31.14
C LEU A 493 0.75 -10.85 31.27
N MET A 494 0.84 -9.59 30.82
CA MET A 494 -0.31 -8.68 30.81
C MET A 494 -1.36 -9.04 29.75
N VAL A 495 -0.94 -9.57 28.59
CA VAL A 495 -1.87 -10.06 27.55
C VAL A 495 -2.62 -11.31 28.03
N LEU A 496 -1.92 -12.24 28.70
CA LEU A 496 -2.55 -13.43 29.30
C LEU A 496 -3.54 -13.07 30.43
N LEU A 497 -3.28 -12.03 31.22
CA LEU A 497 -4.20 -11.56 32.26
C LEU A 497 -5.43 -10.82 31.70
N SER A 498 -5.32 -10.22 30.51
CA SER A 498 -6.43 -9.61 29.76
C SER A 498 -7.36 -10.65 29.13
N GLU A 499 -6.81 -11.75 28.59
CA GLU A 499 -7.63 -12.81 27.97
C GLU A 499 -8.39 -13.67 29.00
N HIS A 500 -7.87 -13.81 30.22
CA HIS A 500 -8.53 -14.53 31.30
C HIS A 500 -9.68 -13.78 31.98
N THR A 501 -9.80 -12.46 31.80
CA THR A 501 -10.92 -11.67 32.36
C THR A 501 -12.13 -11.57 31.41
N ASN A 502 -11.95 -11.80 30.11
CA ASN A 502 -13.05 -11.83 29.14
C ASN A 502 -13.73 -13.21 28.96
N SER A 503 -13.09 -14.29 29.40
CA SER A 503 -13.64 -15.65 29.29
C SER A 503 -14.65 -16.02 30.40
N PHE A 504 -14.78 -15.20 31.45
CA PHE A 504 -15.79 -15.41 32.51
C PHE A 504 -17.10 -14.64 32.29
N VAL A 505 -17.18 -13.74 31.31
CA VAL A 505 -18.41 -12.98 30.99
C VAL A 505 -19.20 -13.58 29.81
N LYS A 506 -18.60 -14.48 29.02
CA LYS A 506 -19.27 -15.20 27.91
C LYS A 506 -19.75 -16.62 28.25
N MET A 507 -19.40 -17.17 29.41
CA MET A 507 -19.92 -18.49 29.86
C MET A 507 -21.26 -18.38 30.63
N GLY A 508 -21.65 -17.18 31.07
CA GLY A 508 -22.87 -16.93 31.87
C GLY A 508 -24.16 -16.67 31.07
N ARG A 509 -24.15 -16.75 29.73
CA ARG A 509 -25.32 -16.45 28.89
C ARG A 509 -25.63 -17.50 27.81
N PHE A 510 -25.11 -18.72 27.95
CA PHE A 510 -25.38 -19.83 27.02
C PHE A 510 -26.15 -21.02 27.64
N LEU A 511 -26.61 -20.91 28.89
CA LEU A 511 -27.34 -21.99 29.60
C LEU A 511 -28.77 -21.63 30.04
N THR A 512 -29.44 -20.74 29.31
CA THR A 512 -30.90 -20.55 29.44
C THR A 512 -31.54 -20.36 28.08
N ARG A 513 -31.75 -21.46 27.36
CA ARG A 513 -32.83 -21.69 26.36
C ARG A 513 -32.54 -22.98 25.60
N ARG A 514 -32.99 -24.11 26.14
CA ARG A 514 -33.67 -25.22 25.44
C ARG A 514 -33.77 -26.42 26.39
N LEU A 515 -34.95 -27.06 26.36
CA LEU A 515 -35.34 -28.32 27.00
C LEU A 515 -35.95 -28.19 28.41
N SER A 516 -37.27 -27.99 28.42
CA SER A 516 -38.17 -28.66 29.36
C SER A 516 -38.37 -30.10 28.85
N PRO A 517 -38.47 -31.12 29.73
CA PRO A 517 -39.81 -31.56 30.09
C PRO A 517 -40.01 -31.94 31.57
N ALA A 518 -41.30 -31.86 31.93
CA ALA A 518 -42.08 -32.39 33.04
C ALA A 518 -41.50 -33.38 34.09
N ILE A 519 -42.24 -33.42 35.22
CA ILE A 519 -42.17 -34.23 36.45
C ILE A 519 -41.46 -33.45 37.58
N GLY A 520 -42.06 -33.04 38.70
CA GLY A 520 -43.29 -33.48 39.36
C GLY A 520 -42.97 -33.97 40.76
N LEU A 521 -43.40 -33.22 41.78
CA LEU A 521 -43.56 -33.58 43.20
C LEU A 521 -42.33 -34.07 43.99
N ILE A 522 -42.02 -33.36 45.10
CA ILE A 522 -42.06 -33.82 46.51
C ILE A 522 -41.21 -32.84 47.34
N TRP A 523 -41.92 -32.10 48.20
CA TRP A 523 -41.51 -31.29 49.37
C TRP A 523 -40.67 -30.02 49.18
#